data_AF-A0A7M3W7N9-F1
#
_entry.id   AF-A0A7M3W7N9-F1
#
_cell.length_a   1.000
_cell.length_b   1.000
_cell.length_c   1.000
_cell.angle_alpha   90.00
_cell.angle_beta   90.00
_cell.angle_gamma   90.00
#
_symmetry.space_group_name_H-M   'P 1'
#
loop_
_entity.id
_entity.type
_entity.pdbx_description
1 polymer ?
#
loop_
_entity_poly.entity_id
_entity_poly.type
_entity_poly.pdbx_seq_one_letter_code
_entity_poly.pdbx_strand_id
1 'polypeptide(L)' 'DTAEVLNTVEKALKAGASGVCMGRQVFAHPDPGAMAKALVMMVHEGASAASAMNAVGL' A
#
# COMPACT_ATOMS: atom_id res chain seq x y z
N ASP A 1 10.47 5.98 -1.20
CA ASP A 1 9.59 6.23 -2.34
C ASP A 1 8.29 5.47 -2.12
N THR A 2 7.13 6.12 -2.26
CA THR A 2 5.80 5.54 -2.00
C THR A 2 5.50 4.39 -2.96
N ALA A 3 5.85 4.54 -4.23
CA ALA A 3 5.62 3.52 -5.25
C ALA A 3 6.42 2.23 -4.95
N GLU A 4 7.66 2.36 -4.47
CA GLU A 4 8.50 1.22 -4.12
C GLU A 4 7.92 0.41 -2.95
N VAL A 5 7.40 1.11 -1.93
CA VAL A 5 6.77 0.46 -0.77
C VAL A 5 5.53 -0.31 -1.20
N LEU A 6 4.62 0.31 -1.97
CA LEU A 6 3.39 -0.35 -2.42
C LEU A 6 3.69 -1.49 -3.40
N ASN A 7 4.67 -1.36 -4.29
CA ASN A 7 5.10 -2.46 -5.15
C ASN A 7 5.65 -3.66 -4.36
N THR A 8 6.33 -3.41 -3.24
CA THR A 8 6.80 -4.47 -2.35
C THR A 8 5.63 -5.21 -1.70
N VAL A 9 4.62 -4.46 -1.27
CA VAL A 9 3.38 -5.03 -0.72
C VAL A 9 2.64 -5.85 -1.77
N GLU A 10 2.51 -5.36 -3.00
CA GLU A 10 1.84 -6.08 -4.08
C GLU A 10 2.52 -7.42 -4.38
N LYS A 11 3.86 -7.44 -4.42
CA LYS A 11 4.64 -8.68 -4.59
C LYS A 11 4.40 -9.67 -3.46
N ALA A 12 4.35 -9.19 -2.20
CA ALA A 12 4.07 -10.05 -1.06
C ALA A 12 2.66 -10.65 -1.12
N LEU A 13 1.65 -9.84 -1.42
CA LEU A 13 0.26 -10.30 -1.58
C LEU A 13 0.14 -11.32 -2.73
N LYS A 14 0.78 -11.06 -3.88
CA LYS A 14 0.86 -12.01 -5.00
C LYS A 14 1.58 -13.32 -4.66
N ALA A 15 2.51 -13.29 -3.73
CA ALA A 15 3.18 -14.49 -3.21
C ALA A 15 2.34 -15.26 -2.18
N GLY A 16 1.10 -14.83 -1.89
CA GLY A 16 0.18 -15.49 -0.97
C GLY A 16 0.20 -14.92 0.45
N ALA A 17 0.80 -13.75 0.69
CA ALA A 17 0.68 -13.08 1.98
C ALA A 17 -0.78 -12.65 2.22
N SER A 18 -1.28 -12.89 3.44
CA SER A 18 -2.64 -12.52 3.85
C SER A 18 -2.79 -11.06 4.31
N GLY A 19 -1.70 -10.28 4.33
CA GLY A 19 -1.70 -8.90 4.81
C GLY A 19 -0.28 -8.37 5.05
N VAL A 20 -0.19 -7.20 5.69
CA VAL A 20 1.08 -6.52 5.99
C VAL A 20 1.10 -5.95 7.41
N CYS A 21 2.28 -5.93 8.03
CA CYS A 21 2.54 -5.22 9.28
C CYS A 21 3.54 -4.10 9.01
N MET A 22 3.04 -2.87 8.83
CA MET A 22 3.86 -1.69 8.48
C MET A 22 3.53 -0.53 9.40
N GLY A 23 4.57 0.11 9.96
CA GLY A 23 4.44 1.28 10.82
C GLY A 23 5.24 2.46 10.29
N ARG A 24 6.57 2.38 10.37
CA ARG A 24 7.49 3.47 9.97
C ARG A 24 7.18 4.07 8.60
N GLN A 25 6.92 3.24 7.60
CA GLN A 25 6.64 3.71 6.24
C GLN A 25 5.30 4.44 6.10
N VAL A 26 4.33 4.14 6.97
CA VAL A 26 3.02 4.81 6.98
C VAL A 26 3.14 6.15 7.73
N PHE A 27 3.72 6.14 8.93
CA PHE A 27 3.81 7.33 9.77
C PHE A 27 4.81 8.37 9.28
N ALA A 28 5.85 7.96 8.55
CA ALA A 28 6.82 8.87 7.95
C ALA A 28 6.35 9.46 6.60
N HIS A 29 5.23 9.00 6.06
CA HIS A 29 4.69 9.52 4.81
C HIS A 29 4.10 10.93 5.03
N PRO A 30 4.25 11.89 4.10
CA PRO A 30 3.66 13.23 4.21
C PRO A 30 2.14 13.21 4.39
N ASP A 31 1.48 12.19 3.81
CA ASP A 31 0.07 11.89 4.02
C ASP A 31 -0.09 10.43 4.52
N PRO A 32 -0.08 10.21 5.84
CA PRO A 32 -0.25 8.88 6.43
C PRO A 32 -1.63 8.27 6.13
N GLY A 33 -2.67 9.11 5.97
CA GLY A 33 -4.04 8.69 5.71
C GLY A 33 -4.19 8.08 4.32
N ALA A 34 -3.65 8.76 3.30
CA ALA A 34 -3.59 8.25 1.94
C ALA A 34 -2.79 6.93 1.87
N MET A 35 -1.64 6.86 2.55
CA MET A 35 -0.82 5.64 2.56
C MET A 35 -1.55 4.46 3.22
N ALA A 36 -2.20 4.67 4.37
CA ALA A 36 -2.99 3.64 5.04
C ALA A 36 -4.18 3.18 4.17
N LYS A 37 -4.86 4.11 3.52
CA LYS A 37 -5.98 3.80 2.61
C LYS A 37 -5.54 3.01 1.39
N ALA A 38 -4.38 3.35 0.80
CA ALA A 38 -3.77 2.56 -0.27
C ALA A 38 -3.50 1.11 0.16
N LEU A 39 -2.92 0.90 1.34
CA LEU A 39 -2.68 -0.44 1.88
C LEU A 39 -3.97 -1.22 2.13
N VAL A 40 -5.02 -0.58 2.63
CA VAL A 40 -6.34 -1.20 2.83
C VAL A 40 -6.93 -1.69 1.51
N MET A 41 -6.92 -0.87 0.46
CA MET A 41 -7.42 -1.26 -0.86
C MET A 41 -6.63 -2.44 -1.45
N MET A 42 -5.31 -2.46 -1.26
CA MET A 42 -4.48 -3.56 -1.73
C MET A 42 -4.78 -4.88 -0.99
N VAL A 43 -4.84 -4.84 0.34
CA VAL A 43 -5.01 -6.04 1.18
C VAL A 43 -6.44 -6.60 1.11
N HIS A 44 -7.45 -5.73 1.11
CA HIS A 44 -8.85 -6.14 1.24
C HIS A 44 -9.63 -6.12 -0.07
N GLU A 45 -9.26 -5.25 -1.02
CA GLU A 45 -9.98 -5.08 -2.29
C GLU A 45 -9.20 -5.64 -3.50
N GLY A 46 -7.98 -6.15 -3.28
CA GLY A 46 -7.16 -6.72 -4.35
C GLY A 46 -6.65 -5.69 -5.37
N ALA A 47 -6.61 -4.40 -4.99
CA ALA A 47 -6.09 -3.34 -5.85
C ALA A 47 -4.59 -3.53 -6.12
N SER A 48 -4.15 -3.20 -7.35
CA SER A 48 -2.71 -3.09 -7.65
C SER A 48 -2.10 -1.84 -7.02
N ALA A 49 -0.78 -1.79 -6.83
CA ALA A 49 -0.09 -0.64 -6.26
C ALA A 49 -0.40 0.65 -7.04
N ALA A 50 -0.39 0.57 -8.37
CA ALA A 50 -0.69 1.71 -9.24
C ALA A 50 -2.15 2.17 -9.13
N SER A 51 -3.11 1.23 -9.02
CA SER A 51 -4.53 1.58 -8.86
C SER A 51 -4.78 2.21 -7.49
N ALA A 52 -4.16 1.66 -6.45
CA ALA A 52 -4.26 2.17 -5.09
C ALA A 52 -3.71 3.59 -4.98
N MET A 53 -2.52 3.85 -5.54
CA MET A 53 -1.92 5.19 -5.59
C MET A 53 -2.82 6.21 -6.27
N ASN A 54 -3.30 5.90 -7.49
CA ASN A 54 -4.18 6.80 -8.24
C ASN A 54 -5.46 7.13 -7.48
N ALA A 55 -6.04 6.15 -6.77
CA ALA A 55 -7.28 6.36 -6.02
C ALA A 55 -7.12 7.25 -4.78
N VAL A 56 -5.90 7.42 -4.26
CA VAL A 56 -5.62 8.30 -3.11
C VAL A 56 -4.79 9.53 -3.46
N GLY A 57 -4.40 9.70 -4.72
CA GLY A 57 -3.61 10.85 -5.18
C GLY A 57 -2.14 10.81 -4.75
N LEU A 58 -1.54 9.61 -4.68
CA LEU A 58 -0.13 9.38 -4.34
C LEU A 58 0.74 9.09 -5.56
#